data_AF-A0A7K1Z9W0-F1
#
_entry.id   AF-A0A7K1Z9W0-F1
#
_cell.length_a   1.000
_cell.length_b   1.000
_cell.length_c   1.000
_cell.angle_alpha   90.00
_cell.angle_beta   90.00
_cell.angle_gamma   90.00
#
_symmetry.space_group_name_H-M   'P 1'
#
loop_
_entity.id
_entity.type
_entity.pdbx_description
1 polymer ?
#
loop_
_entity_poly.entity_id
_entity_poly.type
_entity_poly.pdbx_seq_one_letter_code
_entity_poly.pdbx_strand_id
1 'polypeptide(L)'
;MTSATYRREGELGNWDWDSVSSNTEAFRRWLRNNQHRFEGCKFGNHRKYESLGDQNGFGRTVQTYADWVHRQGTHAAWIEIVRQTTDPFDALYSSMDDVFRFGRLAKFDLLCRLEALDIIDFTPRRAYLQGSTGPLKGTRLLYGHPKGRPLDLDGLLIELESYLNVGFDVLEDALCQWQKQPNGGVSGTCGSPAAPRSCSSAQLSQHC
;
A
#
# COMPACT_ATOMS: atom_id res chain seq x y z
N MET A 1 2.70 -5.49 8.90
CA MET A 1 2.68 -5.64 10.37
C MET A 1 2.47 -7.12 10.63
N THR A 2 3.31 -7.77 11.43
CA THR A 2 3.19 -9.22 11.63
C THR A 2 2.09 -9.50 12.66
N SER A 3 1.53 -10.71 12.65
CA SER A 3 0.58 -11.15 13.69
C SER A 3 1.18 -11.07 15.10
N ALA A 4 2.51 -11.16 15.23
CA ALA A 4 3.24 -10.96 16.47
C ALA A 4 3.24 -9.51 16.96
N THR A 5 3.29 -8.52 16.06
CA THR A 5 3.13 -7.11 16.43
C THR A 5 1.72 -6.84 16.95
N TYR A 6 0.69 -7.31 16.23
CA TYR A 6 -0.70 -7.08 16.64
C TYR A 6 -1.05 -7.76 17.97
N ARG A 7 -0.65 -9.03 18.15
CA ARG A 7 -0.92 -9.81 19.37
C ARG A 7 -0.07 -9.41 20.57
N ARG A 8 0.62 -8.27 20.50
CA ARG A 8 1.50 -7.76 21.56
C ARG A 8 2.37 -8.87 22.14
N GLU A 9 2.97 -9.66 21.25
CA GLU A 9 3.38 -11.01 21.62
C GLU A 9 4.31 -11.01 22.84
N GLY A 10 4.14 -11.95 23.77
CA GLY A 10 4.84 -11.95 25.06
C GLY A 10 4.21 -11.09 26.16
N GLU A 11 3.15 -10.34 25.88
CA GLU A 11 2.34 -9.62 26.88
C GLU A 11 0.83 -9.91 26.66
N LEU A 12 -0.01 -9.59 27.64
CA LEU A 12 -1.46 -9.74 27.53
C LEU A 12 -2.08 -8.59 26.70
N GLY A 13 -3.07 -8.93 25.86
CA GLY A 13 -3.83 -7.99 25.03
C GLY A 13 -3.32 -7.86 23.59
N ASN A 14 -3.89 -6.92 22.83
CA ASN A 14 -3.50 -6.62 21.45
C ASN A 14 -3.14 -5.13 21.32
N TRP A 15 -2.27 -4.81 20.35
CA TRP A 15 -2.10 -3.45 19.86
C TRP A 15 -3.17 -3.17 18.79
N ASP A 16 -4.37 -2.81 19.25
CA ASP A 16 -5.48 -2.30 18.44
C ASP A 16 -5.46 -0.76 18.33
N TRP A 17 -6.46 -0.18 17.66
CA TRP A 17 -6.55 1.27 17.49
C TRP A 17 -6.64 2.00 18.84
N ASP A 18 -7.53 1.58 19.74
CA ASP A 18 -7.78 2.28 21.00
C ASP A 18 -6.54 2.27 21.91
N SER A 19 -5.88 1.11 22.04
CA SER A 19 -4.67 0.97 22.85
C SER A 19 -3.48 1.74 22.29
N VAL A 20 -3.30 1.76 20.96
CA VAL A 20 -2.17 2.45 20.33
C VAL A 20 -2.40 3.96 20.29
N SER A 21 -3.60 4.41 19.90
CA SER A 21 -3.91 5.83 19.75
C SER A 21 -3.94 6.56 21.10
N SER A 22 -4.44 5.91 22.17
CA SER A 22 -4.46 6.50 23.52
C SER A 22 -3.07 6.60 24.17
N ASN A 23 -2.11 5.76 23.75
CA ASN A 23 -0.75 5.78 24.31
C ASN A 23 0.31 5.32 23.29
N THR A 24 0.58 6.16 22.30
CA THR A 24 1.56 5.86 21.25
C THR A 24 2.97 5.64 21.80
N GLU A 25 3.32 6.28 22.93
CA GLU A 25 4.64 6.10 23.55
C GLU A 25 4.80 4.72 24.17
N ALA A 26 3.75 4.15 24.77
CA ALA A 26 3.78 2.76 25.24
C ALA A 26 4.00 1.79 24.09
N PHE A 27 3.31 1.97 22.96
CA PHE A 27 3.53 1.18 21.75
C PHE A 27 4.98 1.31 21.25
N ARG A 28 5.52 2.54 21.17
CA ARG A 28 6.90 2.78 20.72
C ARG A 28 7.94 2.14 21.63
N ARG A 29 7.73 2.20 22.95
CA ARG A 29 8.60 1.55 23.94
C ARG A 29 8.55 0.04 23.81
N TRP A 30 7.36 -0.54 23.69
CA TRP A 30 7.18 -1.97 23.46
C TRP A 30 7.88 -2.41 22.17
N LEU A 31 7.64 -1.69 21.06
CA LEU A 31 8.26 -1.99 19.77
C LEU A 31 9.78 -1.98 19.89
N ARG A 32 10.35 -0.98 20.59
CA ARG A 32 11.79 -0.86 20.85
C ARG A 32 12.37 -2.04 21.62
N ASN A 33 11.70 -2.45 22.70
CA ASN A 33 12.15 -3.56 23.52
C ASN A 33 12.04 -4.91 22.81
N ASN A 34 11.15 -5.01 21.81
CA ASN A 34 10.88 -6.24 21.06
C ASN A 34 11.49 -6.25 19.65
N GLN A 35 12.35 -5.29 19.29
CA GLN A 35 12.92 -5.21 17.92
C GLN A 35 13.66 -6.47 17.50
N HIS A 36 14.39 -7.08 18.43
CA HIS A 36 15.15 -8.32 18.21
C HIS A 36 14.28 -9.46 17.65
N ARG A 37 12.99 -9.46 17.97
CA ARG A 37 12.02 -10.49 17.52
C ARG A 37 11.63 -10.35 16.06
N PHE A 38 11.92 -9.20 15.47
CA PHE A 38 11.63 -8.89 14.08
C PHE A 38 12.90 -8.80 13.24
N GLU A 39 14.06 -9.22 13.78
CA GLU A 39 15.28 -9.37 12.99
C GLU A 39 15.02 -10.30 11.80
N GLY A 40 15.49 -9.90 10.62
CA GLY A 40 15.23 -10.60 9.36
C GLY A 40 13.83 -10.39 8.76
N CYS A 41 12.87 -9.80 9.49
CA CYS A 41 11.60 -9.40 8.90
C CYS A 41 11.81 -8.21 7.96
N LYS A 42 11.31 -8.32 6.73
CA LYS A 42 11.32 -7.22 5.75
C LYS A 42 9.94 -6.61 5.66
N PHE A 43 9.90 -5.28 5.51
CA PHE A 43 8.69 -4.65 5.05
C PHE A 43 8.40 -5.07 3.61
N GLY A 44 7.10 -5.15 3.26
CA GLY A 44 6.68 -5.40 1.90
C GLY A 44 7.16 -4.31 0.94
N ASN A 45 6.98 -4.55 -0.36
CA ASN A 45 7.53 -3.69 -1.44
C ASN A 45 7.19 -2.21 -1.30
N HIS A 46 6.02 -1.89 -0.72
CA HIS A 46 5.53 -0.52 -0.51
C HIS A 46 6.31 0.25 0.58
N ARG A 47 7.08 -0.45 1.44
CA ARG A 47 7.89 0.13 2.53
C ARG A 47 9.26 -0.54 2.72
N LYS A 48 9.83 -1.12 1.66
CA LYS A 48 11.07 -1.92 1.69
C LYS A 48 12.31 -1.20 2.28
N TYR A 49 12.27 0.12 2.42
CA TYR A 49 13.36 0.96 2.97
C TYR A 49 13.06 1.51 4.36
N GLU A 50 11.96 1.09 5.00
CA GLU A 50 11.64 1.48 6.35
C GLU A 50 12.35 0.61 7.38
N SER A 51 12.64 1.19 8.55
CA SER A 51 13.20 0.49 9.70
C SER A 51 12.12 0.24 10.75
N LEU A 52 12.20 -0.90 11.43
CA LEU A 52 11.39 -1.16 12.63
C LEU A 52 11.97 -0.43 13.85
N GLY A 53 13.27 -0.16 13.84
CA GLY A 53 13.99 0.29 15.00
C GLY A 53 14.84 1.52 14.80
N ASP A 54 14.29 2.65 15.25
CA ASP A 54 14.98 3.86 15.70
C ASP A 54 13.90 4.87 16.18
N GLN A 55 14.33 6.07 16.57
CA GLN A 55 13.43 7.20 16.84
C GLN A 55 12.68 7.69 15.58
N ASN A 56 13.08 7.25 14.38
CA ASN A 56 12.73 7.75 13.04
C ASN A 56 12.19 6.65 12.09
N GLY A 57 11.54 5.64 12.66
CA GLY A 57 11.13 4.43 11.97
C GLY A 57 9.64 4.18 12.15
N PHE A 58 9.21 2.92 12.02
CA PHE A 58 7.79 2.57 12.03
C PHE A 58 7.02 3.09 13.26
N GLY A 59 7.63 3.07 14.44
CA GLY A 59 7.00 3.61 15.65
C GLY A 59 6.67 5.11 15.57
N ARG A 60 7.51 5.90 14.87
CA ARG A 60 7.25 7.33 14.63
C ARG A 60 6.15 7.53 13.58
N THR A 61 6.11 6.72 12.53
CA THR A 61 4.99 6.73 11.57
C THR A 61 3.67 6.44 12.26
N VAL A 62 3.60 5.42 13.14
CA VAL A 62 2.37 5.11 13.90
C VAL A 62 1.96 6.27 14.79
N GLN A 63 2.90 6.88 15.51
CA GLN A 63 2.61 8.05 16.34
C GLN A 63 2.04 9.20 15.50
N THR A 64 2.76 9.63 14.46
CA THR A 64 2.30 10.77 13.63
C THR A 64 1.01 10.48 12.87
N TYR A 65 0.71 9.20 12.57
CA TYR A 65 -0.59 8.81 12.04
C TYR A 65 -1.70 8.99 13.09
N ALA A 66 -1.50 8.54 14.33
CA ALA A 66 -2.46 8.76 15.40
C ALA A 66 -2.66 10.26 15.70
N ASP A 67 -1.59 11.04 15.72
CA ASP A 67 -1.64 12.50 15.89
C ASP A 67 -2.40 13.18 14.73
N TRP A 68 -2.20 12.71 13.50
CA TRP A 68 -2.96 13.18 12.33
C TRP A 68 -4.46 12.91 12.49
N VAL A 69 -4.88 11.71 12.91
CA VAL A 69 -6.29 11.39 13.15
C VAL A 69 -6.87 12.24 14.29
N HIS A 70 -6.18 12.32 15.43
CA HIS A 70 -6.66 13.07 16.59
C HIS A 70 -6.85 14.56 16.31
N ARG A 71 -5.98 15.17 15.50
CA ARG A 71 -6.15 16.58 15.10
C ARG A 71 -7.43 16.82 14.31
N GLN A 72 -7.95 15.80 13.63
CA GLN A 72 -9.22 15.84 12.91
C GLN A 72 -10.40 15.29 13.73
N GLY A 73 -10.17 14.94 15.00
CA GLY A 73 -11.13 14.28 15.88
C GLY A 73 -11.17 12.76 15.68
N THR A 74 -11.65 12.30 14.51
CA THR A 74 -11.71 10.87 14.15
C THR A 74 -11.53 10.70 12.65
N HIS A 75 -11.28 9.47 12.18
CA HIS A 75 -11.30 9.18 10.74
C HIS A 75 -12.62 9.59 10.09
N ALA A 76 -13.75 9.24 10.72
CA ALA A 76 -15.08 9.55 10.19
C ALA A 76 -15.36 11.05 10.13
N ALA A 77 -14.98 11.79 11.18
CA ALA A 77 -15.10 13.25 11.19
C ALA A 77 -14.26 13.89 10.08
N TRP A 78 -13.04 13.39 9.86
CA TRP A 78 -12.20 13.90 8.78
C TRP A 78 -12.76 13.59 7.40
N ILE A 79 -13.24 12.37 7.18
CA ILE A 79 -13.89 11.94 5.94
C ILE A 79 -15.09 12.85 5.62
N GLU A 80 -15.91 13.19 6.62
CA GLU A 80 -17.05 14.08 6.43
C GLU A 80 -16.63 15.52 6.07
N ILE A 81 -15.53 16.01 6.64
CA ILE A 81 -15.00 17.33 6.30
C ILE A 81 -14.49 17.35 4.85
N VAL A 82 -13.66 16.38 4.45
CA VAL A 82 -13.08 16.35 3.09
C VAL A 82 -14.12 16.10 2.00
N ARG A 83 -15.22 15.41 2.33
CA ARG A 83 -16.37 15.18 1.45
C ARG A 83 -16.98 16.47 0.90
N GLN A 84 -16.86 17.57 1.65
CA GLN A 84 -17.37 18.88 1.25
C GLN A 84 -16.41 19.64 0.32
N THR A 85 -15.24 19.08 0.00
CA THR A 85 -14.26 19.70 -0.91
C THR A 85 -14.53 19.34 -2.37
N THR A 86 -13.92 20.08 -3.29
CA THR A 86 -14.04 19.83 -4.74
C THR A 86 -13.36 18.54 -5.20
N ASP A 87 -12.39 18.06 -4.41
CA ASP A 87 -11.67 16.82 -4.65
C ASP A 87 -11.38 16.13 -3.30
N PRO A 88 -12.36 15.40 -2.75
CA PRO A 88 -12.24 14.77 -1.43
C PRO A 88 -11.07 13.79 -1.34
N PHE A 89 -10.79 13.07 -2.43
CA PHE A 89 -9.66 12.15 -2.49
C PHE A 89 -8.34 12.92 -2.36
N ASP A 90 -8.16 13.99 -3.15
CA ASP A 90 -6.94 14.79 -3.11
C ASP A 90 -6.76 15.52 -1.77
N ALA A 91 -7.84 16.02 -1.19
CA ALA A 91 -7.82 16.66 0.13
C ALA A 91 -7.36 15.67 1.21
N LEU A 92 -7.92 14.45 1.22
CA LEU A 92 -7.53 13.41 2.16
C LEU A 92 -6.07 12.96 1.91
N TYR A 93 -5.71 12.68 0.67
CA TYR A 93 -4.38 12.26 0.24
C TYR A 93 -3.29 13.26 0.63
N SER A 94 -3.54 14.55 0.44
CA SER A 94 -2.59 15.63 0.75
C SER A 94 -2.51 15.88 2.26
N SER A 95 -3.63 15.74 2.99
CA SER A 95 -3.62 15.89 4.46
C SER A 95 -2.69 14.90 5.17
N MET A 96 -2.40 13.76 4.54
CA MET A 96 -1.53 12.73 5.08
C MET A 96 -0.03 13.05 4.91
N ASP A 97 0.34 14.17 4.27
CA ASP A 97 1.74 14.63 4.21
C ASP A 97 2.34 14.92 5.59
N ASP A 98 1.48 15.16 6.59
CA ASP A 98 1.87 15.30 8.00
C ASP A 98 2.31 13.96 8.63
N VAL A 99 2.00 12.82 8.01
CA VAL A 99 2.33 11.50 8.55
C VAL A 99 3.76 11.13 8.15
N PHE A 100 4.60 10.91 9.16
CA PHE A 100 6.03 10.69 8.97
C PHE A 100 6.32 9.47 8.10
N ARG A 101 7.02 9.71 6.97
CA ARG A 101 7.43 8.70 5.98
C ARG A 101 6.25 7.88 5.43
N PHE A 102 5.07 8.48 5.37
CA PHE A 102 3.90 7.88 4.72
C PHE A 102 3.88 8.28 3.24
N GLY A 103 4.74 7.61 2.46
CA GLY A 103 5.00 7.96 1.06
C GLY A 103 3.78 7.79 0.14
N ARG A 104 3.85 8.40 -1.06
CA ARG A 104 2.80 8.42 -2.09
C ARG A 104 2.07 7.10 -2.25
N LEU A 105 2.80 6.00 -2.41
CA LEU A 105 2.22 4.69 -2.67
C LEU A 105 1.38 4.20 -1.48
N ALA A 106 1.87 4.36 -0.25
CA ALA A 106 1.11 3.96 0.94
C ALA A 106 -0.16 4.79 1.14
N LYS A 107 -0.10 6.09 0.84
CA LYS A 107 -1.27 6.98 0.86
C LYS A 107 -2.31 6.56 -0.17
N PHE A 108 -1.88 6.45 -1.43
CA PHE A 108 -2.74 6.09 -2.55
C PHE A 108 -3.40 4.72 -2.34
N ASP A 109 -2.60 3.68 -2.02
CA ASP A 109 -3.11 2.31 -1.80
C ASP A 109 -4.09 2.24 -0.63
N LEU A 110 -3.86 3.00 0.45
CA LEU A 110 -4.79 3.04 1.57
C LEU A 110 -6.12 3.61 1.13
N LEU A 111 -6.13 4.76 0.45
CA LEU A 111 -7.37 5.42 0.04
C LEU A 111 -8.14 4.60 -1.00
N CYS A 112 -7.47 4.05 -2.01
CA CYS A 112 -8.10 3.13 -2.96
C CYS A 112 -8.68 1.89 -2.25
N ARG A 113 -8.03 1.39 -1.18
CA ARG A 113 -8.61 0.29 -0.39
C ARG A 113 -9.81 0.72 0.45
N LEU A 114 -9.82 1.93 0.99
CA LEU A 114 -10.99 2.44 1.70
C LEU A 114 -12.18 2.59 0.75
N GLU A 115 -11.93 3.05 -0.47
CA GLU A 115 -12.92 3.11 -1.55
C GLU A 115 -13.43 1.70 -1.90
N ALA A 116 -12.54 0.75 -2.20
CA ALA A 116 -12.93 -0.61 -2.56
C ALA A 116 -13.64 -1.41 -1.44
N LEU A 117 -13.56 -0.93 -0.19
CA LEU A 117 -14.27 -1.48 0.97
C LEU A 117 -15.56 -0.71 1.29
N ASP A 118 -15.97 0.23 0.44
CA ASP A 118 -17.13 1.11 0.64
C ASP A 118 -17.08 1.92 1.95
N ILE A 119 -15.87 2.19 2.46
CA ILE A 119 -15.66 3.06 3.64
C ILE A 119 -15.69 4.53 3.23
N ILE A 120 -15.21 4.83 2.02
CA ILE A 120 -15.36 6.11 1.34
C ILE A 120 -15.95 5.86 -0.04
N ASP A 121 -16.58 6.88 -0.62
CA ASP A 121 -17.34 6.83 -1.89
C ASP A 121 -16.77 7.81 -2.93
N PHE A 122 -15.54 8.26 -2.73
CA PHE A 122 -14.81 9.12 -3.65
C PHE A 122 -13.54 8.45 -4.12
N THR A 123 -13.25 8.61 -5.41
CA THR A 123 -12.22 7.88 -6.14
C THR A 123 -11.07 8.84 -6.52
N PRO A 124 -9.86 8.34 -6.77
CA PRO A 124 -8.77 9.18 -7.27
C PRO A 124 -9.14 9.79 -8.63
N ARG A 125 -8.84 11.06 -8.84
CA ARG A 125 -9.05 11.75 -10.14
C ARG A 125 -7.81 11.80 -11.03
N ARG A 126 -6.71 11.21 -10.57
CA ARG A 126 -5.42 11.15 -11.27
C ARG A 126 -4.56 10.02 -10.70
N ALA A 127 -3.49 9.68 -11.41
CA ALA A 127 -2.55 8.64 -11.00
C ALA A 127 -1.49 9.12 -10.00
N TYR A 128 -1.48 10.40 -9.57
CA TYR A 128 -0.52 10.94 -8.61
C TYR A 128 0.92 10.55 -8.97
N LEU A 129 1.34 10.84 -10.21
CA LEU A 129 2.63 10.39 -10.72
C LEU A 129 3.82 11.07 -10.03
N GLN A 130 3.62 12.25 -9.44
CA GLN A 130 4.65 12.98 -8.69
C GLN A 130 5.15 12.12 -7.52
N GLY A 131 6.45 11.87 -7.48
CA GLY A 131 7.07 10.99 -6.47
C GLY A 131 6.82 9.50 -6.69
N SER A 132 6.12 9.10 -7.76
CA SER A 132 6.01 7.68 -8.16
C SER A 132 7.24 7.24 -8.96
N THR A 133 7.59 5.96 -8.88
CA THR A 133 8.73 5.39 -9.60
C THR A 133 8.29 4.45 -10.72
N GLY A 134 7.58 3.36 -10.38
CA GLY A 134 7.04 2.39 -11.32
C GLY A 134 6.04 3.02 -12.31
N PRO A 135 4.92 3.57 -11.83
CA PRO A 135 3.90 4.18 -12.69
C PRO A 135 4.45 5.28 -13.59
N LEU A 136 5.30 6.18 -13.06
CA LEU A 136 5.93 7.21 -13.87
C LEU A 136 6.79 6.62 -14.99
N LYS A 137 7.60 5.60 -14.71
CA LYS A 137 8.37 4.90 -15.76
C LYS A 137 7.46 4.24 -16.78
N GLY A 138 6.40 3.56 -16.33
CA GLY A 138 5.42 2.92 -17.20
C GLY A 138 4.74 3.92 -18.13
N THR A 139 4.32 5.05 -17.59
CA THR A 139 3.65 6.12 -18.35
C THR A 139 4.59 6.73 -19.39
N ARG A 140 5.85 6.98 -19.04
CA ARG A 140 6.86 7.47 -19.98
C ARG A 140 7.11 6.49 -21.12
N LEU A 141 7.08 5.19 -20.84
CA LEU A 141 7.21 4.15 -21.85
C LEU A 141 5.96 4.08 -22.74
N LEU A 142 4.77 4.08 -22.14
CA LEU A 142 3.50 3.99 -22.85
C LEU A 142 3.34 5.11 -23.90
N TYR A 143 3.65 6.35 -23.52
CA TYR A 143 3.49 7.51 -24.40
C TYR A 143 4.75 7.83 -25.22
N GLY A 144 5.89 7.17 -24.97
CA GLY A 144 7.15 7.51 -25.64
C GLY A 144 7.73 8.87 -25.21
N HIS A 145 7.45 9.33 -23.99
CA HIS A 145 7.96 10.59 -23.41
C HIS A 145 8.99 10.32 -22.31
N PRO A 146 10.25 9.94 -22.61
CA PRO A 146 11.24 9.54 -21.61
C PRO A 146 11.56 10.63 -20.57
N LYS A 147 11.37 11.90 -20.92
CA LYS A 147 11.56 13.07 -20.06
C LYS A 147 10.25 13.75 -19.64
N GLY A 148 9.10 13.11 -19.88
CA GLY A 148 7.80 13.67 -19.51
C GLY A 148 7.74 14.01 -18.02
N ARG A 149 7.25 15.21 -17.71
CA ARG A 149 7.07 15.66 -16.32
C ARG A 149 5.86 14.93 -15.72
N PRO A 150 5.90 14.53 -14.43
CA PRO A 150 4.81 13.77 -13.83
C PRO A 150 3.43 14.42 -13.99
N LEU A 151 3.34 15.75 -13.81
CA LEU A 151 2.08 16.46 -13.91
C LEU A 151 1.48 16.45 -15.33
N ASP A 152 2.32 16.61 -16.36
CA ASP A 152 1.86 16.55 -17.75
C ASP A 152 1.40 15.12 -18.10
N LEU A 153 2.11 14.11 -17.58
CA LEU A 153 1.79 12.71 -17.78
C LEU A 153 0.53 12.27 -17.01
N ASP A 154 0.25 12.86 -15.83
CA ASP A 154 -1.02 12.68 -15.13
C ASP A 154 -2.18 13.16 -16.02
N GLY A 155 -2.02 14.29 -16.73
CA GLY A 155 -3.00 14.78 -17.71
C GLY A 155 -3.32 13.76 -18.81
N LEU A 156 -2.29 13.16 -19.40
CA LEU A 156 -2.47 12.10 -20.40
C LEU A 156 -3.14 10.85 -19.82
N LEU A 157 -2.82 10.48 -18.57
CA LEU A 157 -3.48 9.36 -17.91
C LEU A 157 -4.95 9.62 -17.59
N ILE A 158 -5.32 10.88 -17.29
CA ILE A 158 -6.73 11.25 -17.12
C ILE A 158 -7.51 11.03 -18.42
N GLU A 159 -6.94 11.45 -19.55
CA GLU A 159 -7.55 11.19 -20.86
C GLU A 159 -7.69 9.69 -21.11
N LEU A 160 -6.62 8.92 -20.91
CA LEU A 160 -6.65 7.46 -21.09
C LEU A 160 -7.65 6.76 -20.17
N GLU A 161 -7.70 7.15 -18.90
CA GLU A 161 -8.66 6.62 -17.94
C GLU A 161 -10.09 6.88 -18.42
N SER A 162 -10.39 8.08 -18.93
CA SER A 162 -11.73 8.39 -19.46
C SER A 162 -12.16 7.51 -20.64
N TYR A 163 -11.20 6.99 -21.42
CA TYR A 163 -11.47 6.05 -22.51
C TYR A 163 -11.61 4.60 -22.03
N LEU A 164 -10.83 4.19 -21.02
CA LEU A 164 -10.80 2.81 -20.53
C LEU A 164 -11.85 2.53 -19.45
N ASN A 165 -12.15 3.53 -18.63
CA ASN A 165 -13.06 3.48 -17.49
C ASN A 165 -12.76 2.31 -16.54
N VAL A 166 -11.52 2.26 -16.05
CA VAL A 166 -11.01 1.18 -15.19
C VAL A 166 -10.56 1.67 -13.81
N GLY A 167 -10.49 2.99 -13.58
CA GLY A 167 -9.95 3.55 -12.34
C GLY A 167 -8.43 3.69 -12.35
N PHE A 168 -7.93 4.62 -11.54
CA PHE A 168 -6.49 4.93 -11.48
C PHE A 168 -5.67 3.92 -10.66
N ASP A 169 -6.29 3.14 -9.80
CA ASP A 169 -5.65 2.02 -9.09
C ASP A 169 -5.25 0.90 -10.08
N VAL A 170 -6.18 0.52 -10.96
CA VAL A 170 -5.91 -0.47 -12.02
C VAL A 170 -4.87 0.05 -13.01
N LEU A 171 -4.94 1.33 -13.39
CA LEU A 171 -3.93 1.94 -14.26
C LEU A 171 -2.54 1.98 -13.60
N GLU A 172 -2.46 2.32 -12.31
CA GLU A 172 -1.20 2.35 -11.55
C GLU A 172 -0.51 0.98 -11.60
N ASP A 173 -1.26 -0.08 -11.29
CA ASP A 173 -0.77 -1.45 -11.29
C ASP A 173 -0.33 -1.89 -12.70
N ALA A 174 -1.15 -1.62 -13.71
CA ALA A 174 -0.84 -1.96 -15.10
C ALA A 174 0.46 -1.29 -15.57
N LEU A 175 0.64 0.01 -15.31
CA LEU A 175 1.83 0.77 -15.68
C LEU A 175 3.07 0.30 -14.90
N CYS A 176 2.90 -0.04 -13.62
CA CYS A 176 3.97 -0.58 -12.78
C CYS A 176 4.47 -1.94 -13.29
N GLN A 177 3.58 -2.78 -13.82
CA GLN A 177 3.94 -4.04 -14.47
C GLN A 177 4.53 -3.83 -15.86
N TRP A 178 3.95 -2.92 -16.65
CA TRP A 178 4.43 -2.59 -17.99
C TRP A 178 5.91 -2.20 -17.98
N GLN A 179 6.34 -1.36 -17.03
CA GLN A 179 7.76 -0.97 -16.97
C GLN A 179 8.72 -2.11 -16.58
N LYS A 180 8.24 -3.20 -15.98
CA LYS A 180 9.06 -4.39 -15.71
C LYS A 180 9.24 -5.23 -16.97
N GLN A 181 8.29 -5.18 -17.89
CA GLN A 181 8.25 -5.99 -19.12
C GLN A 181 7.84 -5.14 -20.34
N PRO A 182 8.65 -4.13 -20.72
CA PRO A 182 8.24 -3.13 -21.72
C PRO A 182 8.03 -3.70 -23.12
N ASN A 183 8.58 -4.89 -23.41
CA ASN A 183 8.49 -5.56 -24.71
C ASN A 183 7.46 -6.71 -24.72
N GLY A 184 6.54 -6.76 -23.75
CA GLY A 184 5.51 -7.81 -23.70
C GLY A 184 6.09 -9.21 -23.55
N GLY A 185 7.22 -9.35 -22.85
CA GLY A 185 7.82 -10.64 -22.49
C GLY A 185 6.97 -11.36 -21.46
N VAL A 186 5.72 -11.67 -21.81
CA VAL A 186 4.96 -12.74 -21.19
C VAL A 186 5.76 -13.99 -21.44
N SER A 187 6.58 -14.41 -20.48
CA SER A 187 7.05 -15.79 -20.38
C SER A 187 5.88 -16.69 -19.96
N GLY A 188 4.74 -16.54 -20.64
CA GLY A 188 3.69 -17.52 -20.74
C GLY A 188 4.05 -18.30 -21.98
N THR A 189 4.89 -19.32 -21.82
CA THR A 189 4.63 -20.51 -22.60
C THR A 189 3.18 -20.87 -22.29
N CYS A 190 2.29 -20.77 -23.28
CA CYS A 190 1.15 -21.67 -23.33
C CYS A 190 1.75 -23.08 -23.32
N GLY A 191 1.99 -23.60 -22.13
CA GLY A 191 2.25 -25.01 -21.95
C GLY A 191 1.01 -25.71 -22.47
N SER A 192 1.17 -26.42 -23.59
CA SER A 192 0.31 -27.56 -23.92
C SER A 192 -0.04 -28.30 -22.62
N PRO A 193 -1.29 -28.77 -22.45
CA PRO A 193 -1.68 -29.46 -21.24
C PRO A 193 -0.69 -30.61 -21.01
N ALA A 194 0.14 -30.49 -19.99
CA ALA A 194 1.00 -31.56 -19.56
C ALA A 194 0.06 -32.72 -19.20
N ALA A 195 0.27 -33.86 -19.87
CA ALA A 195 -0.47 -35.09 -19.62
C ALA A 195 -0.51 -35.36 -18.10
N PRO A 196 -1.65 -35.84 -17.57
CA PRO A 196 -1.78 -36.10 -16.15
C PRO A 196 -0.70 -37.09 -15.72
N ARG A 197 0.18 -36.66 -14.81
CA ARG A 197 1.10 -37.57 -14.13
C ARG A 197 0.25 -38.50 -13.30
N SER A 198 0.22 -39.77 -13.68
CA SER A 198 -0.32 -40.86 -12.88
C SER A 198 0.35 -40.87 -11.50
N CYS A 199 -0.42 -40.58 -10.45
CA CYS A 199 -0.05 -40.98 -9.10
C CYS A 199 -0.08 -42.51 -9.06
N SER A 200 1.11 -43.12 -9.05
CA SER A 200 1.26 -44.53 -8.73
C SER A 200 0.97 -44.72 -7.25
N SER A 201 -0.14 -45.39 -6.97
CA SER A 201 -0.49 -45.98 -5.68
C SER A 201 0.25 -47.30 -5.49
N ALA A 202 1.25 -47.30 -4.61
CA ALA A 202 1.83 -48.48 -3.95
C ALA A 202 2.75 -47.93 -2.84
N GLN A 203 2.81 -48.38 -1.60
CA GLN A 203 2.24 -49.47 -0.82
C GLN A 203 2.70 -49.12 0.61
N LEU A 204 1.81 -49.03 1.60
CA LEU A 204 2.19 -49.23 3.00
C LEU A 204 1.11 -50.09 3.66
N SER A 205 1.39 -51.38 3.62
CA SER A 205 0.68 -52.43 4.35
C SER A 205 1.16 -52.43 5.80
N GLN A 206 0.18 -52.32 6.70
CA GLN A 206 0.01 -53.07 7.96
C GLN A 206 1.25 -53.40 8.81
N HIS A 207 1.24 -52.88 10.04
CA HIS A 207 1.46 -53.73 11.22
C HIS A 207 0.36 -53.41 12.25
N CYS A 208 -0.08 -54.50 12.89
CA CYS A 208 -1.28 -54.76 13.71
C CYS A 208 -1.87 -53.64 14.56
#